data_AF-A0A8C1ZZ35-F1
#
_entry.id   AF-A0A8C1ZZ35-F1
#
_cell.length_a   1.000
_cell.length_b   1.000
_cell.length_c   1.000
_cell.angle_alpha   90.00
_cell.angle_beta   90.00
_cell.angle_gamma   90.00
#
_symmetry.space_group_name_H-M   'P 1'
#
loop_
_entity.id
_entity.type
_entity.pdbx_description
1 polymer ?
#
loop_
_entity_poly.entity_id
_entity_poly.type
_entity_poly.pdbx_seq_one_letter_code
_entity_poly.pdbx_strand_id
1 'polypeptide(L)'
;VERKIFLASLVFDVVLLDLHNPKDEITVEVESLPDPCPRKSEVGDFMRYHYNGSLLDGTLFDSSYSRNSTYDTYIGKGYVIAGMDQGLLGVCVGERRRIVIPPHLAYGEEGTGTKIPGSAVLVFDVHIIDFHNPSDTVEITSVKPEKCGKIAKRGDFVKYHYNATLMDGTFIGSTCVAIIHLCIVLFWQASNLKGTYDAAKITLFCVFGVMQCVYAV
;
A
#
# COMPACT_ATOMS: atom_id res chain seq x y z
N VAL A 1 0.31 69.95 -38.31
CA VAL A 1 0.98 68.84 -37.58
C VAL A 1 0.24 67.55 -37.94
N GLU A 2 0.80 66.77 -38.86
CA GLU A 2 0.23 65.47 -39.27
C GLU A 2 0.34 64.47 -38.11
N ARG A 3 -0.77 63.84 -37.72
CA ARG A 3 -0.76 62.72 -36.77
C ARG A 3 -0.40 61.45 -37.53
N LYS A 4 0.84 60.99 -37.38
CA LYS A 4 1.24 59.63 -37.78
C LYS A 4 0.62 58.63 -36.81
N ILE A 5 -0.33 57.84 -37.30
CA ILE A 5 -0.85 56.66 -36.60
C ILE A 5 0.16 55.54 -36.85
N PHE A 6 0.91 55.15 -35.82
CA PHE A 6 1.73 53.94 -35.86
C PHE A 6 0.82 52.75 -35.57
N LEU A 7 0.63 51.87 -36.56
CA LEU A 7 0.02 50.56 -36.34
C LEU A 7 1.04 49.72 -35.58
N ALA A 8 0.80 49.49 -34.29
CA ALA A 8 1.58 48.57 -33.49
C ALA A 8 0.94 47.18 -33.56
N SER A 9 1.68 46.19 -34.07
CA SER A 9 1.28 44.79 -34.01
C SER A 9 1.84 44.17 -32.74
N LEU A 10 0.98 43.53 -31.96
CA LEU A 10 1.37 42.68 -30.83
C LEU A 10 1.51 41.24 -31.31
N VAL A 11 2.64 40.61 -31.02
CA VAL A 11 2.91 39.19 -31.26
C VAL A 11 3.11 38.54 -29.91
N PHE A 12 2.38 37.45 -29.64
CA PHE A 12 2.54 36.63 -28.45
C PHE A 12 2.91 35.21 -28.87
N ASP A 13 3.93 34.65 -28.23
CA ASP A 13 4.20 33.22 -28.27
C ASP A 13 3.42 32.55 -27.13
N VAL A 14 2.41 31.77 -27.48
CA VAL A 14 1.58 31.03 -26.51
C VAL A 14 1.98 29.57 -26.55
N VAL A 15 2.50 29.06 -25.45
CA VAL A 15 2.73 27.62 -25.26
C VAL A 15 1.52 27.03 -24.55
N LEU A 16 0.84 26.09 -25.21
CA LEU A 16 -0.19 25.28 -24.55
C LEU A 16 0.52 24.26 -23.67
N LEU A 17 0.47 24.47 -22.35
CA LEU A 17 1.11 23.57 -21.39
C LEU A 17 0.24 22.37 -21.05
N ASP A 18 -1.08 22.56 -20.97
CA ASP A 18 -2.02 21.51 -20.58
C ASP A 18 -3.44 21.80 -21.11
N LEU A 19 -4.23 20.74 -21.32
CA LEU A 19 -5.64 20.80 -21.72
C LEU A 19 -6.43 19.82 -20.86
N HIS A 20 -7.24 20.35 -19.96
CA HIS A 20 -8.02 19.55 -19.01
C HIS A 20 -9.50 19.98 -18.98
N ASN A 21 -10.40 19.01 -18.89
CA ASN A 21 -11.83 19.20 -18.70
C ASN A 21 -12.22 18.68 -17.30
N PRO A 22 -12.91 19.48 -16.45
CA PRO A 22 -13.31 19.07 -15.09
C PRO A 22 -14.17 17.79 -14.97
N LYS A 23 -14.60 17.22 -16.10
CA LYS A 23 -15.30 15.93 -16.16
C LYS A 23 -14.38 14.75 -16.51
N ASP A 24 -13.09 15.00 -16.72
CA ASP A 24 -12.12 13.96 -17.02
C ASP A 24 -11.92 13.08 -15.78
N GLU A 25 -11.84 11.77 -15.99
CA GLU A 25 -11.52 10.83 -14.92
C GLU A 25 -10.00 10.54 -14.91
N ILE A 26 -9.54 9.77 -13.93
CA ILE A 26 -8.18 9.25 -13.97
C ILE A 26 -7.99 8.32 -15.17
N THR A 27 -6.77 8.28 -15.71
CA THR A 27 -6.38 7.24 -16.67
C THR A 27 -5.47 6.24 -15.96
N VAL A 28 -5.78 4.95 -16.09
CA VAL A 28 -5.01 3.86 -15.50
C VAL A 28 -4.50 2.95 -16.61
N GLU A 29 -3.18 2.81 -16.68
CA GLU A 29 -2.50 1.92 -17.61
C GLU A 29 -1.79 0.83 -16.80
N VAL A 30 -2.20 -0.43 -16.97
CA VAL A 30 -1.56 -1.56 -16.30
C VAL A 30 -0.31 -1.94 -17.09
N GLU A 31 0.87 -1.71 -16.49
CA GLU A 31 2.16 -2.01 -17.13
C GLU A 31 2.54 -3.48 -16.98
N SER A 32 2.34 -4.03 -15.78
CA SER A 32 2.61 -5.43 -15.50
C SER A 32 1.66 -5.98 -14.46
N LEU A 33 0.99 -7.08 -14.79
CA LEU A 33 0.07 -7.79 -13.90
C LEU A 33 0.62 -9.19 -13.59
N PRO A 34 0.99 -9.50 -12.34
CA PRO A 34 1.40 -10.85 -11.97
C PRO A 34 0.19 -11.82 -11.92
N ASP A 35 0.46 -13.07 -12.31
CA ASP A 35 -0.48 -14.20 -12.26
C ASP A 35 0.12 -15.29 -11.36
N PRO A 36 -0.57 -15.76 -10.30
CA PRO A 36 -1.96 -15.51 -9.94
C PRO A 36 -2.23 -14.18 -9.21
N CYS A 37 -3.39 -13.59 -9.50
CA CYS A 37 -3.98 -12.52 -8.69
C CYS A 37 -5.18 -13.06 -7.89
N PRO A 38 -4.95 -13.71 -6.73
CA PRO A 38 -6.00 -14.36 -5.97
C PRO A 38 -6.96 -13.37 -5.30
N ARG A 39 -6.48 -12.17 -4.98
CA ARG A 39 -7.22 -11.10 -4.32
C ARG A 39 -6.90 -9.77 -4.99
N LYS A 40 -7.93 -8.96 -5.20
CA LYS A 40 -7.79 -7.57 -5.64
C LYS A 40 -8.01 -6.62 -4.46
N SER A 41 -7.41 -5.44 -4.53
CA SER A 41 -7.58 -4.43 -3.48
C SER A 41 -9.00 -3.87 -3.45
N GLU A 42 -9.47 -3.61 -2.23
CA GLU A 42 -10.80 -3.07 -1.96
C GLU A 42 -10.73 -1.85 -1.02
N VAL A 43 -11.83 -1.10 -0.96
CA VAL A 43 -11.93 0.07 -0.09
C VAL A 43 -11.70 -0.30 1.37
N GLY A 44 -10.77 0.38 2.03
CA GLY A 44 -10.38 0.12 3.41
C GLY A 44 -9.22 -0.84 3.59
N ASP A 45 -8.64 -1.37 2.51
CA ASP A 45 -7.38 -2.09 2.60
C ASP A 45 -6.25 -1.16 3.03
N PHE A 46 -5.42 -1.65 3.94
CA PHE A 46 -4.12 -1.07 4.23
C PHE A 46 -3.12 -1.55 3.18
N MET A 47 -2.56 -0.62 2.42
CA MET A 47 -1.71 -0.89 1.27
C MET A 47 -0.29 -0.32 1.47
N ARG A 48 0.69 -1.10 1.05
CA ARG A 48 2.08 -0.70 0.90
C ARG A 48 2.48 -0.73 -0.56
N TYR A 49 2.95 0.39 -1.07
CA TYR A 49 3.40 0.50 -2.45
C TYR A 49 4.60 1.42 -2.59
N HIS A 50 5.35 1.19 -3.66
CA HIS A 50 6.31 2.16 -4.15
C HIS A 50 5.67 2.99 -5.28
N TYR A 51 6.08 4.24 -5.38
CA TYR A 51 5.73 5.12 -6.49
C TYR A 51 6.88 6.05 -6.89
N ASN A 52 6.80 6.51 -8.14
CA ASN A 52 7.43 7.72 -8.66
C ASN A 52 6.34 8.69 -9.12
N GLY A 53 6.39 9.93 -8.65
CA GLY A 53 5.46 11.00 -9.03
C GLY A 53 6.16 12.03 -9.90
N SER A 54 5.63 12.25 -11.10
CA SER A 54 6.11 13.27 -12.04
C SER A 54 4.98 14.16 -12.55
N LEU A 55 5.33 15.35 -13.01
CA LEU A 55 4.44 16.18 -13.83
C LEU A 55 4.31 15.54 -15.23
N LEU A 56 3.36 16.05 -16.03
CA LEU A 56 3.11 15.57 -17.39
C LEU A 56 4.32 15.70 -18.32
N ASP A 57 5.18 16.69 -18.08
CA ASP A 57 6.45 16.91 -18.80
C ASP A 57 7.58 15.95 -18.40
N GLY A 58 7.33 15.06 -17.42
CA GLY A 58 8.32 14.11 -16.87
C GLY A 58 9.14 14.65 -15.70
N THR A 59 8.92 15.89 -15.27
CA THR A 59 9.62 16.46 -14.09
C THR A 59 9.21 15.71 -12.83
N LEU A 60 10.14 14.98 -12.23
CA LEU A 60 9.91 14.26 -10.97
C LEU A 60 9.76 15.24 -9.81
N PHE A 61 8.65 15.15 -9.07
CA PHE A 61 8.43 15.93 -7.85
C PHE A 61 8.67 15.11 -6.58
N ASP A 62 8.37 13.81 -6.61
CA ASP A 62 8.55 12.93 -5.45
C ASP A 62 8.74 11.44 -5.83
N SER A 63 9.38 10.68 -4.95
CA SER A 63 9.57 9.24 -5.11
C SER A 63 9.72 8.54 -3.78
N SER A 64 8.99 7.45 -3.58
CA SER A 64 9.17 6.57 -2.42
C SER A 64 10.54 5.91 -2.36
N TYR A 65 11.16 5.63 -3.52
CA TYR A 65 12.48 5.02 -3.59
C TYR A 65 13.57 5.93 -3.03
N SER A 66 13.41 7.25 -3.15
CA SER A 66 14.35 8.22 -2.56
C SER A 66 14.40 8.16 -1.02
N ARG A 67 13.34 7.61 -0.40
CA ARG A 67 13.21 7.46 1.05
C ARG A 67 13.58 6.05 1.54
N ASN A 68 13.89 5.12 0.64
CA ASN A 68 14.14 3.71 0.95
C ASN A 68 13.03 3.05 1.80
N SER A 69 11.79 3.52 1.65
CA SER A 69 10.61 2.97 2.35
C SER A 69 9.38 3.02 1.45
N THR A 70 8.44 2.12 1.70
CA THR A 70 7.12 2.14 1.03
C THR A 70 6.29 3.33 1.50
N TYR A 71 5.30 3.68 0.69
CA TYR A 71 4.19 4.49 1.16
C TYR A 71 3.09 3.58 1.68
N ASP A 72 2.66 3.86 2.91
CA ASP A 72 1.76 3.03 3.69
C ASP A 72 0.49 3.83 3.98
N THR A 73 -0.66 3.39 3.45
CA THR A 73 -1.93 4.12 3.61
C THR A 73 -3.14 3.19 3.54
N TYR A 74 -4.31 3.69 3.94
CA TYR A 74 -5.58 3.03 3.64
C TYR A 74 -6.18 3.62 2.37
N ILE A 75 -6.59 2.76 1.44
CA ILE A 75 -7.17 3.18 0.16
C ILE A 75 -8.69 3.37 0.24
N GLY A 76 -9.21 4.33 -0.52
CA GLY A 76 -10.65 4.63 -0.59
C GLY A 76 -11.21 5.26 0.68
N LYS A 77 -10.36 5.87 1.50
CA LYS A 77 -10.72 6.53 2.77
C LYS A 77 -10.43 8.03 2.77
N GLY A 78 -9.88 8.58 1.69
CA GLY A 78 -9.53 9.99 1.56
C GLY A 78 -8.24 10.38 2.29
N TYR A 79 -7.35 9.42 2.58
CA TYR A 79 -6.03 9.71 3.18
C TYR A 79 -4.98 10.15 2.16
N VAL A 80 -5.22 9.85 0.88
CA VAL A 80 -4.42 10.33 -0.25
C VAL A 80 -5.32 11.13 -1.20
N ILE A 81 -4.71 11.80 -2.19
CA ILE A 81 -5.46 12.52 -3.22
C ILE A 81 -6.48 11.60 -3.91
N ALA A 82 -7.64 12.16 -4.29
CA ALA A 82 -8.78 11.39 -4.78
C ALA A 82 -8.44 10.49 -5.97
N GLY A 83 -7.59 10.97 -6.89
CA GLY A 83 -7.17 10.18 -8.05
C GLY A 83 -6.31 8.96 -7.68
N MET A 84 -5.50 9.04 -6.64
CA MET A 84 -4.74 7.88 -6.15
C MET A 84 -5.66 6.89 -5.46
N ASP A 85 -6.60 7.37 -4.65
CA ASP A 85 -7.62 6.52 -4.01
C ASP A 85 -8.42 5.73 -5.05
N GLN A 86 -8.78 6.36 -6.17
CA GLN A 86 -9.45 5.69 -7.29
C GLN A 86 -8.50 4.74 -8.04
N GLY A 87 -7.27 5.16 -8.33
CA GLY A 87 -6.32 4.42 -9.16
C GLY A 87 -5.69 3.21 -8.46
N LEU A 88 -5.73 3.15 -7.13
CA LEU A 88 -5.22 2.02 -6.34
C LEU A 88 -6.27 0.94 -6.05
N LEU A 89 -7.52 1.12 -6.49
CA LEU A 89 -8.55 0.09 -6.39
C LEU A 89 -8.36 -1.01 -7.44
N GLY A 90 -8.73 -2.23 -7.07
CA GLY A 90 -8.68 -3.38 -7.97
C GLY A 90 -7.26 -3.80 -8.38
N VAL A 91 -6.23 -3.43 -7.60
CA VAL A 91 -4.84 -3.84 -7.86
C VAL A 91 -4.56 -5.25 -7.37
N CYS A 92 -3.55 -5.88 -7.96
CA CYS A 92 -2.97 -7.14 -7.49
C CYS A 92 -1.63 -6.89 -6.78
N VAL A 93 -1.27 -7.76 -5.83
CA VAL A 93 0.06 -7.74 -5.21
C VAL A 93 1.13 -7.96 -6.29
N GLY A 94 2.18 -7.14 -6.32
CA GLY A 94 3.23 -7.17 -7.34
C GLY A 94 2.88 -6.46 -8.65
N GLU A 95 1.66 -5.92 -8.79
CA GLU A 95 1.27 -5.19 -9.99
C GLU A 95 2.05 -3.88 -10.14
N ARG A 96 2.35 -3.51 -11.40
CA ARG A 96 2.79 -2.17 -11.77
C ARG A 96 1.79 -1.52 -12.69
N ARG A 97 1.46 -0.27 -12.40
CA ARG A 97 0.55 0.54 -13.20
C ARG A 97 0.95 1.99 -13.18
N ARG A 98 0.60 2.69 -14.25
CA ARG A 98 0.73 4.13 -14.38
C ARG A 98 -0.63 4.78 -14.24
N ILE A 99 -0.72 5.80 -13.39
CA ILE A 99 -1.96 6.52 -13.07
C ILE A 99 -1.75 7.98 -13.45
N VAL A 100 -2.55 8.48 -14.39
CA VAL A 100 -2.57 9.90 -14.77
C VAL A 100 -3.77 10.56 -14.10
N ILE A 101 -3.50 11.58 -13.31
CA ILE A 101 -4.48 12.22 -12.43
C ILE A 101 -4.67 13.68 -12.86
N PRO A 102 -5.89 14.06 -13.26
CA PRO A 102 -6.20 15.45 -13.57
C PRO A 102 -6.16 16.33 -12.31
N PRO A 103 -5.93 17.64 -12.44
CA PRO A 103 -5.70 18.52 -11.29
C PRO A 103 -6.85 18.53 -10.28
N HIS A 104 -8.11 18.45 -10.71
CA HIS A 104 -9.26 18.44 -9.80
C HIS A 104 -9.37 17.17 -8.94
N LEU A 105 -8.67 16.07 -9.30
CA LEU A 105 -8.52 14.85 -8.49
C LEU A 105 -7.16 14.78 -7.77
N ALA A 106 -6.33 15.82 -7.93
CA ALA A 106 -5.03 15.99 -7.29
C ALA A 106 -5.03 17.19 -6.34
N TYR A 107 -4.30 18.26 -6.68
CA TYR A 107 -4.12 19.46 -5.83
C TYR A 107 -4.85 20.72 -6.36
N GLY A 108 -5.70 20.57 -7.38
CA GLY A 108 -6.54 21.65 -7.91
C GLY A 108 -5.75 22.81 -8.52
N GLU A 109 -6.40 23.97 -8.59
CA GLU A 109 -5.83 25.20 -9.15
C GLU A 109 -4.71 25.81 -8.30
N GLU A 110 -4.67 25.48 -7.01
CA GLU A 110 -3.68 26.03 -6.07
C GLU A 110 -2.35 25.28 -6.12
N GLY A 111 -2.36 23.98 -6.47
CA GLY A 111 -1.18 23.13 -6.42
C GLY A 111 -0.73 22.86 -4.98
N THR A 112 0.54 22.49 -4.79
CA THR A 112 1.07 22.30 -3.43
C THR A 112 2.59 22.44 -3.35
N GLY A 113 3.04 23.06 -2.24
CA GLY A 113 4.45 23.30 -1.98
C GLY A 113 5.13 24.12 -3.10
N THR A 114 6.40 23.82 -3.37
CA THR A 114 7.18 24.49 -4.41
C THR A 114 7.37 23.65 -5.68
N LYS A 115 6.95 22.38 -5.65
CA LYS A 115 7.22 21.41 -6.72
C LYS A 115 6.02 21.13 -7.60
N ILE A 116 4.80 21.27 -7.07
CA ILE A 116 3.57 20.97 -7.81
C ILE A 116 2.86 22.29 -8.07
N PRO A 117 2.91 22.82 -9.31
CA PRO A 117 2.21 24.04 -9.64
C PRO A 117 0.69 23.85 -9.64
N GLY A 118 -0.04 24.96 -9.62
CA GLY A 118 -1.47 24.98 -9.79
C GLY A 118 -1.93 24.36 -11.11
N SER A 119 -3.06 23.67 -11.09
CA SER A 119 -3.66 22.99 -12.24
C SER A 119 -2.77 21.95 -12.93
N ALA A 120 -1.78 21.41 -12.22
CA ALA A 120 -0.90 20.38 -12.76
C ALA A 120 -1.59 19.01 -12.86
N VAL A 121 -1.44 18.36 -14.02
CA VAL A 121 -1.65 16.92 -14.17
C VAL A 121 -0.49 16.16 -13.55
N LEU A 122 -0.81 15.16 -12.73
CA LEU A 122 0.18 14.30 -12.08
C LEU A 122 0.21 12.93 -12.72
N VAL A 123 1.40 12.36 -12.82
CA VAL A 123 1.63 11.02 -13.31
C VAL A 123 2.28 10.22 -12.19
N PHE A 124 1.71 9.08 -11.86
CA PHE A 124 2.25 8.17 -10.85
C PHE A 124 2.52 6.80 -11.46
N ASP A 125 3.80 6.40 -11.46
CA ASP A 125 4.18 5.02 -11.73
C ASP A 125 4.23 4.28 -10.41
N VAL A 126 3.36 3.29 -10.23
CA VAL A 126 3.10 2.61 -8.96
C VAL A 126 3.53 1.15 -9.07
N HIS A 127 4.15 0.63 -8.01
CA HIS A 127 4.46 -0.78 -7.82
C HIS A 127 3.91 -1.26 -6.47
N ILE A 128 2.95 -2.19 -6.53
CA ILE A 128 2.24 -2.69 -5.36
C ILE A 128 3.08 -3.76 -4.66
N ILE A 129 3.33 -3.58 -3.37
CA ILE A 129 4.16 -4.50 -2.59
C ILE A 129 3.29 -5.47 -1.80
N ASP A 130 2.28 -4.96 -1.09
CA ASP A 130 1.37 -5.77 -0.27
C ASP A 130 0.12 -4.96 0.09
N PHE A 131 -0.99 -5.64 0.38
CA PHE A 131 -2.15 -5.03 1.01
C PHE A 131 -3.00 -6.05 1.79
N HIS A 132 -3.59 -5.61 2.90
CA HIS A 132 -4.48 -6.42 3.74
C HIS A 132 -5.61 -5.58 4.32
N ASN A 133 -6.77 -6.18 4.60
CA ASN A 133 -7.82 -5.50 5.36
C ASN A 133 -7.76 -5.91 6.83
N PRO A 134 -7.64 -4.98 7.78
CA PRO A 134 -7.78 -5.29 9.20
C PRO A 134 -9.16 -5.84 9.58
N SER A 135 -10.16 -5.67 8.71
CA SER A 135 -11.52 -6.18 8.89
C SER A 135 -11.72 -7.58 8.33
N ASP A 136 -10.74 -8.14 7.61
CA ASP A 136 -10.84 -9.48 7.04
C ASP A 136 -10.97 -10.52 8.18
N THR A 137 -11.93 -11.44 8.02
CA THR A 137 -12.14 -12.50 9.00
C THR A 137 -11.11 -13.61 8.77
N VAL A 138 -10.47 -14.07 9.84
CA VAL A 138 -9.59 -15.23 9.77
C VAL A 138 -10.43 -16.47 9.51
N GLU A 139 -10.28 -17.08 8.33
CA GLU A 139 -10.88 -18.38 8.04
C GLU A 139 -10.13 -19.49 8.77
N ILE A 140 -10.81 -20.17 9.68
CA ILE A 140 -10.26 -21.26 10.47
C ILE A 140 -10.88 -22.57 10.00
N THR A 141 -10.12 -23.38 9.26
CA THR A 141 -10.52 -24.75 8.93
C THR A 141 -9.96 -25.73 9.94
N SER A 142 -10.83 -26.38 10.71
CA SER A 142 -10.46 -27.38 11.71
C SER A 142 -10.64 -28.80 11.15
N VAL A 143 -9.56 -29.58 11.09
CA VAL A 143 -9.67 -31.03 10.85
C VAL A 143 -9.56 -31.74 12.19
N LYS A 144 -10.68 -32.31 12.67
CA LYS A 144 -10.71 -33.10 13.90
C LYS A 144 -10.47 -34.59 13.56
N PRO A 145 -9.45 -35.25 14.12
CA PRO A 145 -9.26 -36.68 13.90
C PRO A 145 -10.40 -37.48 14.56
N GLU A 146 -10.75 -38.62 13.95
CA GLU A 146 -11.87 -39.49 14.38
C GLU A 146 -11.77 -39.94 15.84
N LYS A 147 -10.55 -39.99 16.40
CA LYS A 147 -10.26 -40.36 17.79
C LYS A 147 -9.76 -39.17 18.62
N CYS A 148 -10.48 -38.05 18.65
CA CYS A 148 -10.18 -36.92 19.53
C CYS A 148 -11.09 -36.94 20.77
N GLY A 149 -10.64 -37.62 21.84
CA GLY A 149 -11.37 -37.75 23.11
C GLY A 149 -11.11 -36.62 24.13
N LYS A 150 -10.09 -35.79 23.91
CA LYS A 150 -9.72 -34.69 24.81
C LYS A 150 -9.73 -33.36 24.06
N ILE A 151 -10.39 -32.39 24.66
CA ILE A 151 -10.56 -31.03 24.15
C ILE A 151 -9.68 -30.11 24.98
N ALA A 152 -8.80 -29.36 24.32
CA ALA A 152 -8.00 -28.33 24.99
C ALA A 152 -8.91 -27.24 25.57
N LYS A 153 -8.60 -26.79 26.78
CA LYS A 153 -9.30 -25.74 27.52
C LYS A 153 -8.34 -24.59 27.81
N ARG A 154 -8.90 -23.43 28.19
CA ARG A 154 -8.11 -22.27 28.63
C ARG A 154 -7.20 -22.70 29.80
N GLY A 155 -5.90 -22.48 29.64
CA GLY A 155 -4.88 -22.85 30.63
C GLY A 155 -4.14 -24.15 30.32
N ASP A 156 -4.56 -24.91 29.31
CA ASP A 156 -3.83 -26.09 28.88
C ASP A 156 -2.56 -25.71 28.10
N PHE A 157 -1.50 -26.50 28.29
CA PHE A 157 -0.30 -26.41 27.47
C PHE A 157 -0.51 -27.21 26.19
N VAL A 158 -0.30 -26.53 25.06
CA VAL A 158 -0.60 -27.04 23.72
C VAL A 158 0.70 -27.02 22.91
N LYS A 159 1.21 -28.20 22.57
CA LYS A 159 2.34 -28.39 21.66
C LYS A 159 1.85 -28.62 20.24
N TYR A 160 2.02 -27.66 19.36
CA TYR A 160 1.54 -27.75 17.97
C TYR A 160 2.71 -27.72 16.99
N HIS A 161 2.47 -28.28 15.80
CA HIS A 161 3.29 -28.00 14.64
C HIS A 161 2.54 -27.01 13.73
N TYR A 162 3.24 -26.01 13.20
CA TYR A 162 2.71 -25.13 12.18
C TYR A 162 3.55 -25.19 10.91
N ASN A 163 2.89 -24.92 9.79
CA ASN A 163 3.51 -24.58 8.52
C ASN A 163 2.82 -23.30 8.03
N ALA A 164 3.59 -22.24 7.82
CA ALA A 164 3.10 -20.93 7.45
C ALA A 164 3.56 -20.59 6.03
N THR A 165 2.60 -20.20 5.20
CA THR A 165 2.81 -19.68 3.85
C THR A 165 2.06 -18.37 3.70
N LEU A 166 2.54 -17.50 2.82
CA LEU A 166 1.78 -16.35 2.32
C LEU A 166 0.64 -16.83 1.40
N MET A 167 -0.26 -15.91 1.04
CA MET A 167 -1.41 -16.20 0.15
C MET A 167 -1.00 -16.64 -1.26
N ASP A 168 0.19 -16.26 -1.71
CA ASP A 168 0.80 -16.67 -2.97
C ASP A 168 1.48 -18.07 -2.88
N GLY A 169 1.44 -18.71 -1.71
CA GLY A 169 2.08 -20.00 -1.44
C GLY A 169 3.55 -19.90 -1.02
N THR A 170 4.13 -18.70 -0.92
CA THR A 170 5.51 -18.51 -0.48
C THR A 170 5.69 -18.98 0.97
N PHE A 171 6.64 -19.89 1.21
CA PHE A 171 6.90 -20.46 2.52
C PHE A 171 7.55 -19.45 3.47
N ILE A 172 6.93 -19.23 4.62
CA ILE A 172 7.43 -18.34 5.69
C ILE A 172 8.24 -19.14 6.69
N GLY A 173 7.77 -20.32 7.07
CA GLY A 173 8.41 -21.12 8.10
C GLY A 173 7.53 -22.26 8.60
N SER A 174 8.16 -23.25 9.22
CA SER A 174 7.46 -24.33 9.91
C SER A 174 8.18 -24.71 11.19
N THR A 175 7.46 -25.33 12.12
CA THR A 175 8.06 -26.06 13.24
C THR A 175 8.66 -27.38 12.73
N CYS A 176 9.83 -27.29 12.10
CA CYS A 176 10.77 -28.39 12.09
C CYS A 176 11.61 -28.28 13.37
N VAL A 177 11.98 -29.40 13.99
CA VAL A 177 12.75 -29.44 15.24
C VAL A 177 14.14 -28.82 15.01
N ALA A 178 14.25 -27.51 15.07
CA ALA A 178 15.46 -26.85 15.52
C ALA A 178 15.37 -26.90 17.04
N ILE A 179 16.19 -27.77 17.64
CA ILE A 179 16.61 -27.60 19.02
C ILE A 179 17.13 -26.15 19.11
N ILE A 180 16.31 -25.22 19.59
CA ILE A 180 16.74 -23.88 19.97
C ILE A 180 17.48 -24.08 21.30
N HIS A 181 18.69 -24.61 21.19
CA HIS A 181 19.68 -24.57 22.24
C HIS A 181 20.81 -23.69 21.70
N LEU A 182 20.80 -22.46 22.22
CA LEU A 182 21.81 -21.40 22.16
C LEU A 182 21.86 -20.46 20.93
N CYS A 183 21.65 -19.17 21.27
CA CYS A 183 22.16 -17.95 20.63
C CYS A 183 21.57 -17.66 19.23
N ILE A 184 20.67 -16.69 19.07
CA ILE A 184 21.00 -15.26 19.09
C ILE A 184 20.03 -14.50 20.01
N VAL A 185 20.52 -14.25 21.22
CA VAL A 185 20.27 -13.01 21.97
C VAL A 185 20.88 -11.86 21.15
N LEU A 186 20.28 -10.67 21.23
CA LEU A 186 20.58 -9.37 20.56
C LEU A 186 19.50 -9.07 19.50
N PHE A 187 18.27 -8.69 19.84
CA PHE A 187 17.93 -7.39 20.42
C PHE A 187 16.56 -7.50 21.14
N TRP A 188 16.59 -7.89 22.41
CA TRP A 188 15.48 -7.62 23.33
C TRP A 188 16.08 -7.17 24.65
N GLN A 189 16.47 -5.89 24.69
CA GLN A 189 16.61 -5.15 25.92
C GLN A 189 15.50 -4.09 25.92
N ALA A 190 14.37 -4.47 26.53
CA ALA A 190 13.44 -3.49 27.04
C ALA A 190 14.03 -2.92 28.34
N SER A 191 14.45 -1.65 28.31
CA SER A 191 14.51 -0.86 29.53
C SER A 191 14.45 0.64 29.22
N ASN A 192 13.22 1.16 29.40
CA ASN A 192 12.89 2.48 29.90
C ASN A 192 13.34 3.72 29.13
N LEU A 193 12.39 4.33 28.40
CA LEU A 193 12.12 5.76 28.50
C LEU A 193 10.63 6.03 28.27
N LYS A 194 10.06 6.81 29.18
CA LYS A 194 8.70 7.33 29.19
C LYS A 194 8.46 8.24 27.98
N GLY A 195 7.25 8.20 27.42
CA GLY A 195 6.70 9.31 26.64
C GLY A 195 6.50 9.05 25.14
N THR A 196 5.25 9.23 24.73
CA THR A 196 4.76 9.64 23.39
C THR A 196 4.92 8.69 22.20
N TYR A 197 3.74 8.26 21.72
CA TYR A 197 3.30 7.72 20.42
C TYR A 197 4.32 7.74 19.27
N ASP A 198 4.64 6.58 18.65
CA ASP A 198 4.13 6.24 17.31
C ASP A 198 4.56 4.84 16.79
N ALA A 199 3.64 4.24 16.03
CA ALA A 199 3.78 3.20 14.99
C ALA A 199 4.91 2.15 15.07
N ALA A 200 4.71 1.10 15.87
CA ALA A 200 5.21 -0.25 15.56
C ALA A 200 4.16 -1.30 15.98
N LYS A 201 2.93 -1.15 15.47
CA LYS A 201 1.97 -2.25 15.48
C LYS A 201 2.33 -3.21 14.35
N ILE A 202 3.36 -4.03 14.60
CA ILE A 202 3.43 -5.36 13.99
C ILE A 202 2.24 -6.10 14.59
N THR A 203 1.12 -6.03 13.89
CA THR A 203 -0.12 -6.71 14.24
C THR A 203 0.08 -8.20 13.98
N LEU A 204 0.83 -8.84 14.87
CA LEU A 204 0.81 -10.27 15.09
C LEU A 204 -0.46 -10.58 15.90
N PHE A 205 -1.64 -10.53 15.26
CA PHE A 205 -2.78 -11.31 15.75
C PHE A 205 -2.37 -12.77 15.51
N CYS A 206 -1.71 -13.44 16.45
CA CYS A 206 -2.41 -14.14 17.52
C CYS A 206 -3.72 -14.74 17.02
N VAL A 207 -3.62 -15.91 16.39
CA VAL A 207 -4.66 -16.93 16.51
C VAL A 207 -4.64 -17.45 17.96
N PHE A 208 -5.04 -16.60 18.91
CA PHE A 208 -5.58 -17.03 20.19
C PHE A 208 -7.09 -17.09 20.00
N GLY A 209 -7.53 -18.13 19.30
CA GLY A 209 -8.92 -18.30 18.92
C GLY A 209 -9.17 -19.73 18.51
N VAL A 210 -9.19 -20.62 19.50
CA VAL A 210 -9.80 -21.95 19.45
C VAL A 210 -9.27 -22.87 18.35
N MET A 211 -8.33 -23.77 18.68
CA MET A 211 -8.46 -25.12 18.13
C MET A 211 -7.85 -26.21 18.99
N GLN A 212 -8.72 -27.18 19.26
CA GLN A 212 -8.55 -28.35 20.08
C GLN A 212 -7.69 -29.41 19.41
N CYS A 213 -7.15 -30.27 20.28
CA CYS A 213 -6.46 -31.52 20.02
C CYS A 213 -4.97 -31.38 19.66
N VAL A 214 -4.14 -31.39 20.71
CA VAL A 214 -2.71 -31.69 20.60
C VAL A 214 -2.45 -33.10 21.13
N TYR A 215 -1.64 -33.84 20.37
CA TYR A 215 -1.03 -35.08 20.80
C TYR A 215 -0.07 -34.84 21.96
N ALA A 216 -0.39 -35.41 23.12
CA ALA A 216 0.60 -35.72 24.14
C ALA A 216 1.30 -37.02 23.74
N VAL A 217 2.62 -36.96 23.53
CA VAL A 217 3.50 -38.12 23.74
C VAL A 217 4.13 -37.94 25.11
#